data_AF-A0A4Y4BCD1-F1
#
_entry.id   AF-A0A4Y4BCD1-F1
#
_cell.length_a   1.000
_cell.length_b   1.000
_cell.length_c   1.000
_cell.angle_alpha   90.00
_cell.angle_beta   90.00
_cell.angle_gamma   90.00
#
_symmetry.space_group_name_H-M   'P 1'
#
loop_
_entity.id
_entity.type
_entity.pdbx_description
1 polymer ?
#
loop_
_entity_poly.entity_id
_entity_poly.type
_entity_poly.pdbx_seq_one_letter_code
_entity_poly.pdbx_strand_id
1 'polypeptide(L)'
;MSIDQKPVTAPSSPPPAAGFPPVDHGRRLFRIETSRIATLIPVRAAVVGVVLVVVIIGAGLASMTLGAYEVDFAAVIRAIVDPASDPDIRQVVFEWRLPRVLFAVLCGAALALAGGIFQSLTRNPLGSPDIIGFGIGAQFGVTLVMIVFEPNTYMFKAAGALIGGLFTALLVYVLANKNTMSSFRLIIVGIGVSAGLGSLTSWILISVSVGSEGSQCVTLGPLVCCGSRCVCPNPRSGWAPAYQPRSSARLVRRAER
;
A
#
# COMPACT_ATOMS: atom_id res chain seq x y z
N MET A 1 62.15 -57.28 -1.66
CA MET A 1 60.97 -56.43 -1.86
C MET A 1 61.22 -55.56 -3.08
N SER A 2 60.82 -56.03 -4.26
CA SER A 2 60.95 -55.27 -5.51
C SER A 2 59.56 -54.74 -5.85
N ILE A 3 59.40 -53.42 -5.89
CA ILE A 3 58.15 -52.77 -6.29
C ILE A 3 58.15 -52.72 -7.81
N ASP A 4 57.27 -53.51 -8.42
CA ASP A 4 56.98 -53.50 -9.86
C ASP A 4 56.26 -52.19 -10.21
N GLN A 5 57.01 -51.21 -10.72
CA GLN A 5 56.44 -49.97 -11.27
C GLN A 5 56.05 -50.21 -12.73
N LYS A 6 54.79 -50.59 -12.94
CA LYS A 6 54.19 -50.64 -14.28
C LYS A 6 54.07 -49.21 -14.85
N PRO A 7 54.49 -48.95 -16.10
CA PRO A 7 54.42 -47.60 -16.67
C PRO A 7 52.96 -47.14 -16.82
N VAL A 8 52.64 -45.95 -16.31
CA VAL A 8 51.34 -45.32 -16.51
C VAL A 8 51.28 -44.81 -17.96
N THR A 9 50.62 -45.57 -18.82
CA THR A 9 50.30 -45.13 -20.19
C THR A 9 49.32 -43.95 -20.11
N ALA A 10 49.69 -42.82 -20.72
CA ALA A 10 48.84 -41.64 -20.80
C ALA A 10 47.49 -41.97 -21.49
N PRO A 11 46.36 -41.43 -21.02
CA PRO A 11 45.06 -41.71 -21.62
C PRO A 11 45.02 -41.19 -23.07
N SER A 12 44.70 -42.10 -23.98
CA SER A 12 44.46 -41.81 -25.40
C SER A 12 43.18 -41.00 -25.56
N SER A 13 43.33 -39.74 -25.99
CA SER A 13 42.28 -38.78 -26.37
C SER A 13 41.24 -38.40 -25.31
N PRO A 14 40.86 -37.10 -25.20
CA PRO A 14 39.73 -36.72 -24.35
C PRO A 14 38.45 -37.39 -24.89
N PRO A 15 37.60 -37.96 -24.02
CA PRO A 15 36.32 -38.50 -24.45
C PRO A 15 35.51 -37.38 -25.13
N PRO A 16 34.74 -37.67 -26.20
CA PRO A 16 33.87 -36.68 -26.82
C PRO A 16 33.00 -36.08 -25.71
N ALA A 17 32.94 -34.74 -25.65
CA ALA A 17 32.21 -34.01 -24.61
C ALA A 17 30.78 -34.56 -24.53
N ALA A 18 30.55 -35.44 -23.55
CA ALA A 18 29.25 -36.03 -23.32
C ALA A 18 28.34 -34.86 -22.97
N GLY A 19 27.51 -34.45 -23.93
CA GLY A 19 26.52 -33.42 -23.73
C GLY A 19 25.72 -33.80 -22.50
N PHE A 20 25.77 -32.98 -21.46
CA PHE A 20 24.97 -33.20 -20.28
C PHE A 20 23.51 -33.38 -20.74
N PRO A 21 22.82 -34.46 -20.32
CA PRO A 21 21.42 -34.62 -20.67
C PRO A 21 20.68 -33.34 -20.23
N PRO A 22 19.78 -32.80 -21.07
CA PRO A 22 19.06 -31.57 -20.72
C PRO A 22 18.38 -31.78 -19.38
N VAL A 23 18.77 -30.99 -18.40
CA VAL A 23 18.23 -31.05 -17.03
C VAL A 23 16.77 -30.65 -17.11
N ASP A 24 15.87 -31.61 -17.02
CA ASP A 24 14.43 -31.36 -16.97
C ASP A 24 14.09 -30.79 -15.60
N HIS A 25 13.91 -29.47 -15.54
CA HIS A 25 13.57 -28.75 -14.31
C HIS A 25 12.09 -28.95 -13.88
N GLY A 26 11.32 -29.82 -14.54
CA GLY A 26 9.93 -30.15 -14.20
C GLY A 26 8.96 -28.96 -14.28
N ARG A 27 9.42 -27.84 -14.83
CA ARG A 27 8.71 -26.57 -14.93
C ARG A 27 8.82 -26.07 -16.36
N ARG A 28 7.68 -25.78 -17.00
CA ARG A 28 7.68 -25.11 -18.31
C ARG A 28 8.30 -23.73 -18.15
N LEU A 29 9.50 -23.56 -18.69
CA LEU A 29 10.24 -22.31 -18.73
C LEU A 29 10.10 -21.75 -20.15
N PHE A 30 9.67 -20.50 -20.26
CA PHE A 30 9.67 -19.78 -21.52
C PHE A 30 11.04 -19.10 -21.63
N ARG A 31 11.87 -19.57 -22.57
CA ARG A 31 13.19 -18.97 -22.84
C ARG A 31 12.99 -17.84 -23.84
N ILE A 32 13.21 -16.60 -23.40
CA ILE A 32 13.24 -15.45 -24.29
C ILE A 32 14.72 -15.18 -24.57
N GLU A 33 15.13 -15.42 -25.82
CA GLU A 33 16.50 -15.21 -26.26
C GLU A 33 16.49 -14.04 -27.26
N THR A 34 16.66 -12.82 -26.73
CA THR A 34 16.94 -11.63 -27.55
C THR A 34 18.45 -11.37 -27.48
N SER A 35 19.05 -10.82 -28.54
CA SER A 35 20.50 -10.58 -28.71
C SER A 35 21.27 -9.90 -27.55
N ARG A 36 20.59 -9.42 -26.49
CA ARG A 36 21.20 -8.85 -25.27
C ARG A 36 20.65 -9.40 -23.95
N ILE A 37 19.58 -10.19 -23.95
CA ILE A 37 18.91 -10.65 -22.73
C ILE A 37 18.46 -12.11 -22.93
N ALA A 38 19.04 -13.01 -22.13
CA ALA A 38 18.59 -14.39 -22.00
C ALA A 38 17.89 -14.55 -20.64
N THR A 39 16.56 -14.42 -20.62
CA THR A 39 15.74 -14.60 -19.42
C THR A 39 14.91 -15.88 -19.49
N LEU A 40 14.87 -16.61 -18.38
CA LEU A 40 14.06 -17.82 -18.19
C LEU A 40 12.86 -17.45 -17.32
N ILE A 41 11.70 -17.22 -17.95
CA ILE A 41 10.48 -16.87 -17.22
C ILE A 41 9.66 -18.14 -17.03
N PRO A 42 9.35 -18.56 -15.78
CA PRO A 42 8.47 -19.70 -15.57
C PRO A 42 7.06 -19.34 -16.06
N VAL A 43 6.46 -20.21 -16.87
CA VAL A 43 5.14 -19.97 -17.51
C VAL A 43 4.06 -19.64 -16.48
N ARG A 44 4.13 -20.24 -15.29
CA ARG A 44 3.19 -19.94 -14.20
C ARG A 44 3.26 -18.49 -13.73
N ALA A 45 4.46 -17.91 -13.59
CA ALA A 45 4.59 -16.52 -13.17
C ALA A 45 4.10 -15.55 -14.26
N ALA A 46 4.37 -15.86 -15.53
CA ALA A 46 3.84 -15.08 -16.66
C ALA A 46 2.30 -15.11 -16.71
N VAL A 47 1.70 -16.31 -16.58
CA VAL A 47 0.23 -16.46 -16.57
C VAL A 47 -0.38 -15.72 -15.38
N VAL A 48 0.16 -15.89 -14.17
CA VAL A 48 -0.33 -15.19 -12.97
C VAL A 48 -0.19 -13.67 -13.13
N GLY A 49 0.92 -13.19 -13.69
CA GLY A 49 1.12 -11.77 -13.98
C GLY A 49 0.09 -11.21 -14.95
N VAL A 50 -0.17 -11.90 -16.06
CA VAL A 50 -1.20 -11.50 -17.04
C VAL A 50 -2.58 -11.49 -16.41
N VAL A 51 -2.94 -12.54 -15.65
CA VAL A 51 -4.24 -12.61 -14.96
C VAL A 51 -4.40 -11.45 -13.97
N LEU A 52 -3.38 -11.15 -13.17
CA LEU A 52 -3.41 -10.02 -12.23
C LEU A 52 -3.60 -8.68 -12.95
N VAL A 53 -2.93 -8.46 -14.08
CA VAL A 53 -3.11 -7.24 -14.88
C VAL A 53 -4.55 -7.11 -15.38
N VAL A 54 -5.11 -8.20 -15.92
CA VAL A 54 -6.52 -8.21 -16.37
C VAL A 54 -7.48 -7.93 -15.21
N VAL A 55 -7.25 -8.53 -14.04
CA VAL A 55 -8.06 -8.28 -12.84
C VAL A 55 -7.94 -6.82 -12.38
N ILE A 56 -6.74 -6.22 -12.39
CA ILE A 56 -6.55 -4.80 -12.02
C ILE A 56 -7.30 -3.88 -12.99
N ILE A 57 -7.25 -4.13 -14.29
CA ILE A 57 -7.97 -3.35 -15.30
C ILE A 57 -9.48 -3.50 -15.09
N GLY A 58 -9.98 -4.73 -14.94
CA GLY A 58 -11.40 -5.00 -14.70
C GLY A 58 -11.92 -4.35 -13.41
N ALA A 59 -11.17 -4.46 -12.32
CA ALA A 59 -11.50 -3.82 -11.04
C ALA A 59 -11.41 -2.28 -11.13
N GLY A 60 -10.45 -1.73 -11.86
CA GLY A 60 -10.34 -0.29 -12.13
C GLY A 60 -11.56 0.24 -12.88
N LEU A 61 -11.99 -0.45 -13.93
CA LEU A 61 -13.19 -0.10 -14.70
C LEU A 61 -14.48 -0.26 -13.87
N ALA A 62 -14.60 -1.33 -13.07
CA ALA A 62 -15.74 -1.50 -12.17
C ALA A 62 -15.79 -0.43 -11.07
N SER A 63 -14.64 -0.03 -10.54
CA SER A 63 -14.53 1.10 -9.59
C SER A 63 -15.00 2.41 -10.22
N MET A 64 -14.82 2.56 -11.54
CA MET A 64 -15.34 3.72 -12.29
C MET A 64 -16.85 3.67 -12.52
N THR A 65 -17.53 2.54 -12.42
CA THR A 65 -19.00 2.45 -12.53
C THR A 65 -19.71 2.55 -11.17
N LEU A 66 -19.04 2.18 -10.08
CA LEU A 66 -19.58 2.23 -8.72
C LEU A 66 -19.43 3.65 -8.13
N GLY A 67 -20.52 4.41 -8.02
CA GLY A 67 -20.52 5.73 -7.38
C GLY A 67 -21.92 6.32 -7.17
N ALA A 68 -22.00 7.43 -6.44
CA ALA A 68 -23.26 8.12 -6.12
C ALA A 68 -24.00 8.69 -7.35
N TYR A 69 -23.35 8.69 -8.51
CA TYR A 69 -23.93 8.99 -9.82
C TYR A 69 -23.93 7.69 -10.61
N GLU A 70 -25.13 7.20 -10.97
CA GLU A 70 -25.29 6.02 -11.82
C GLU A 70 -24.75 6.37 -13.22
N VAL A 71 -23.51 5.97 -13.49
CA VAL A 71 -22.89 6.13 -14.80
C VAL A 71 -22.82 4.75 -15.42
N ASP A 72 -23.54 4.58 -16.54
CA ASP A 72 -23.50 3.34 -17.30
C ASP A 72 -22.08 3.05 -17.81
N PHE A 73 -21.71 1.77 -17.89
CA PHE A 73 -20.39 1.32 -18.33
C PHE A 73 -20.04 1.84 -19.73
N ALA A 74 -21.05 1.91 -20.61
CA ALA A 74 -20.88 2.47 -21.95
C ALA A 74 -20.60 3.98 -21.92
N ALA A 75 -21.16 4.72 -20.96
CA ALA A 75 -20.92 6.15 -20.79
C ALA A 75 -19.50 6.44 -20.28
N VAL A 76 -18.94 5.58 -19.42
CA VAL A 76 -17.53 5.69 -18.98
C VAL A 76 -16.56 5.48 -20.14
N ILE A 77 -16.78 4.45 -20.97
CA ILE A 77 -15.93 4.19 -22.14
C ILE A 77 -16.02 5.36 -23.14
N ARG A 78 -17.22 5.87 -23.40
CA ARG A 78 -17.43 7.04 -24.27
C ARG A 78 -16.77 8.29 -23.72
N ALA A 79 -16.82 8.53 -22.41
CA ALA A 79 -16.16 9.68 -21.78
C ALA A 79 -14.62 9.64 -21.90
N ILE A 80 -14.04 8.44 -21.98
CA ILE A 80 -12.59 8.24 -22.17
C ILE A 80 -12.20 8.38 -23.65
N VAL A 81 -13.00 7.82 -24.56
CA VAL A 81 -12.67 7.72 -26.00
C VAL A 81 -13.08 8.97 -26.78
N ASP A 82 -14.20 9.60 -26.43
CA ASP A 82 -14.77 10.73 -27.15
C ASP A 82 -14.59 12.05 -26.36
N PRO A 83 -13.83 13.02 -26.87
CA PRO A 83 -13.71 14.37 -26.29
C PRO A 83 -15.02 15.17 -26.25
N ALA A 84 -16.01 14.83 -27.08
CA ALA A 84 -17.28 15.56 -27.21
C ALA A 84 -18.41 15.02 -26.31
N SER A 85 -18.12 14.03 -25.47
CA SER A 85 -19.06 13.49 -24.48
C SER A 85 -19.43 14.52 -23.39
N ASP A 86 -20.51 14.26 -22.65
CA ASP A 86 -21.02 15.11 -21.58
C ASP A 86 -19.91 15.65 -20.64
N PRO A 87 -19.70 16.98 -20.57
CA PRO A 87 -18.57 17.57 -19.86
C PRO A 87 -18.60 17.29 -18.35
N ASP A 88 -19.79 17.18 -17.74
CA ASP A 88 -19.94 16.88 -16.31
C ASP A 88 -19.48 15.45 -15.97
N ILE A 89 -19.83 14.46 -16.80
CA ILE A 89 -19.42 13.07 -16.61
C ILE A 89 -17.90 12.95 -16.79
N ARG A 90 -17.35 13.65 -17.79
CA ARG A 90 -15.91 13.65 -18.05
C ARG A 90 -15.13 14.27 -16.89
N GLN A 91 -15.62 15.37 -16.31
CA GLN A 91 -14.97 16.00 -15.16
C GLN A 91 -14.94 15.07 -13.95
N VAL A 92 -16.07 14.44 -13.60
CA VAL A 92 -16.12 13.49 -12.47
C VAL A 92 -15.18 12.29 -12.70
N VAL A 93 -15.13 11.75 -13.92
CA VAL A 93 -14.26 10.61 -14.23
C VAL A 93 -12.79 11.01 -14.15
N PHE A 94 -12.37 12.10 -14.80
CA PHE A 94 -10.96 12.48 -14.88
C PHE A 94 -10.42 13.17 -13.62
N GLU A 95 -11.21 13.99 -12.92
CA GLU A 95 -10.73 14.75 -11.75
C GLU A 95 -10.95 14.01 -10.43
N TRP A 96 -11.92 13.09 -10.33
CA TRP A 96 -12.27 12.46 -9.04
C TRP A 96 -11.97 10.96 -9.03
N ARG A 97 -12.36 10.23 -10.10
CA ARG A 97 -12.27 8.75 -10.13
C ARG A 97 -10.91 8.26 -10.62
N LEU A 98 -10.44 8.78 -11.75
CA LEU A 98 -9.18 8.39 -12.38
C LEU A 98 -7.96 8.60 -11.46
N PRO A 99 -7.77 9.75 -10.79
CA PRO A 99 -6.63 9.93 -9.88
C PRO A 99 -6.68 8.93 -8.74
N ARG A 100 -7.87 8.60 -8.20
CA ARG A 100 -8.02 7.62 -7.12
C ARG A 100 -7.63 6.21 -7.57
N VAL A 101 -8.06 5.78 -8.76
CA VAL A 101 -7.68 4.48 -9.34
C VAL A 101 -6.18 4.43 -9.59
N LEU A 102 -5.60 5.50 -10.16
CA LEU A 102 -4.17 5.59 -10.41
C LEU A 102 -3.37 5.51 -9.11
N PHE A 103 -3.76 6.26 -8.07
CA PHE A 103 -3.15 6.18 -6.75
C PHE A 103 -3.27 4.77 -6.15
N ALA A 104 -4.42 4.10 -6.27
CA ALA A 104 -4.59 2.74 -5.77
C ALA A 104 -3.66 1.74 -6.46
N VAL A 105 -3.51 1.83 -7.79
CA VAL A 105 -2.59 0.96 -8.55
C VAL A 105 -1.14 1.25 -8.20
N LEU A 106 -0.74 2.53 -8.13
CA LEU A 106 0.63 2.92 -7.80
C LEU A 106 1.01 2.52 -6.36
N CYS A 107 0.15 2.80 -5.38
CA CYS A 107 0.37 2.40 -3.99
C CYS A 107 0.37 0.88 -3.85
N GLY A 108 -0.55 0.17 -4.52
CA GLY A 108 -0.59 -1.29 -4.52
C GLY A 108 0.67 -1.91 -5.10
N ALA A 109 1.17 -1.38 -6.22
CA ALA A 109 2.42 -1.82 -6.83
C ALA A 109 3.63 -1.56 -5.90
N ALA A 110 3.71 -0.39 -5.28
CA ALA A 110 4.76 -0.06 -4.32
C ALA A 110 4.75 -1.00 -3.10
N LEU A 111 3.57 -1.29 -2.54
CA LEU A 111 3.40 -2.24 -1.44
C LEU A 111 3.75 -3.68 -1.84
N ALA A 112 3.39 -4.11 -3.04
CA ALA A 112 3.73 -5.43 -3.56
C ALA A 112 5.26 -5.60 -3.73
N LEU A 113 5.94 -4.58 -4.26
CA LEU A 113 7.41 -4.56 -4.38
C LEU A 113 8.08 -4.59 -3.00
N ALA A 114 7.63 -3.73 -2.08
CA ALA A 114 8.14 -3.71 -0.70
C ALA A 114 7.94 -5.06 0.00
N GLY A 115 6.78 -5.71 -0.20
CA GLY A 115 6.48 -7.03 0.33
C GLY A 115 7.41 -8.11 -0.23
N GLY A 116 7.62 -8.15 -1.55
CA GLY A 116 8.53 -9.10 -2.19
C GLY A 116 9.98 -8.95 -1.72
N ILE A 117 10.45 -7.69 -1.56
CA ILE A 117 11.78 -7.40 -1.02
C ILE A 117 11.88 -7.88 0.44
N PHE A 118 10.88 -7.58 1.27
CA PHE A 118 10.87 -7.97 2.68
C PHE A 118 10.81 -9.49 2.86
N GLN A 119 9.98 -10.19 2.09
CA GLN A 119 9.90 -11.65 2.10
C GLN A 119 11.23 -12.30 1.68
N SER A 120 11.92 -11.71 0.70
CA SER A 120 13.25 -12.17 0.25
C SER A 120 14.33 -11.95 1.31
N LEU A 121 14.31 -10.79 1.99
CA LEU A 121 15.26 -10.44 3.05
C LEU A 121 15.06 -11.31 4.30
N THR A 122 13.81 -11.51 4.70
CA THR A 122 13.46 -12.32 5.88
C THR A 122 13.50 -13.81 5.63
N ARG A 123 13.52 -14.24 4.36
CA ARG A 123 13.31 -15.64 3.94
C ARG A 123 12.06 -16.24 4.60
N ASN A 124 11.06 -15.40 4.85
CA ASN A 124 9.80 -15.77 5.49
C ASN A 124 8.63 -15.33 4.59
N PRO A 125 7.93 -16.27 3.93
CA PRO A 125 6.81 -15.95 3.06
C PRO A 125 5.60 -15.36 3.81
N LEU A 126 5.58 -15.42 5.15
CA LEU A 126 4.56 -14.79 6.00
C LEU A 126 4.94 -13.38 6.46
N GLY A 127 6.14 -12.89 6.10
CA GLY A 127 6.58 -11.54 6.46
C GLY A 127 5.89 -10.47 5.62
N SER A 128 5.36 -9.44 6.27
CA SER A 128 4.84 -8.23 5.61
C SER A 128 5.58 -6.98 6.08
N PRO A 129 5.80 -5.99 5.18
CA PRO A 129 6.57 -4.79 5.49
C PRO A 129 5.84 -3.84 6.46
N ASP A 130 4.52 -4.01 6.64
CA ASP A 130 3.69 -3.20 7.53
C ASP A 130 4.08 -3.37 9.02
N ILE A 131 4.60 -4.55 9.39
CA ILE A 131 4.96 -4.90 10.77
C ILE A 131 6.10 -4.02 11.34
N ILE A 132 6.88 -3.35 10.47
CA ILE A 132 8.01 -2.53 10.88
C ILE A 132 7.57 -1.17 11.46
N GLY A 133 6.35 -0.70 11.16
CA GLY A 133 5.79 0.49 11.79
C GLY A 133 5.89 1.80 11.00
N PHE A 134 6.36 1.77 9.75
CA PHE A 134 6.45 2.99 8.92
C PHE A 134 5.10 3.67 8.73
N GLY A 135 4.01 2.89 8.66
CA GLY A 135 2.64 3.41 8.52
C GLY A 135 2.19 4.20 9.75
N ILE A 136 2.38 3.64 10.96
CA ILE A 136 2.06 4.34 12.21
C ILE A 136 2.97 5.57 12.39
N GLY A 137 4.24 5.48 11.99
CA GLY A 137 5.16 6.62 11.98
C GLY A 137 4.72 7.76 11.06
N ALA A 138 4.26 7.43 9.86
CA ALA A 138 3.71 8.41 8.93
C ALA A 138 2.43 9.05 9.50
N GLN A 139 1.54 8.27 10.09
CA GLN A 139 0.34 8.78 10.74
C GLN A 139 0.67 9.74 11.89
N PHE A 140 1.61 9.36 12.76
CA PHE A 140 2.10 10.23 13.84
C PHE A 140 2.66 11.55 13.30
N GLY A 141 3.46 11.49 12.23
CA GLY A 141 4.03 12.69 11.58
C GLY A 141 2.95 13.63 11.01
N VAL A 142 1.90 13.09 10.38
CA VAL A 142 0.76 13.88 9.91
C VAL A 142 0.03 14.53 11.08
N THR A 143 -0.27 13.77 12.14
CA THR A 143 -0.94 14.29 13.34
C THR A 143 -0.12 15.41 13.99
N LEU A 144 1.20 15.24 14.09
CA LEU A 144 2.09 16.25 14.64
C LEU A 144 2.09 17.53 13.81
N VAL A 145 2.23 17.43 12.48
CA VAL A 145 2.23 18.60 11.60
C VAL A 145 0.88 19.32 11.63
N MET A 146 -0.22 18.56 11.66
CA MET A 146 -1.57 19.12 11.71
C MET A 146 -1.81 19.96 12.96
N ILE A 147 -1.20 19.59 14.09
CA ILE A 147 -1.38 20.28 15.37
C ILE A 147 -0.38 21.43 15.55
N VAL A 148 0.88 21.24 15.15
CA VAL A 148 1.94 22.23 15.41
C VAL A 148 1.89 23.39 14.41
N PHE A 149 1.62 23.11 13.13
CA PHE A 149 1.73 24.11 12.06
C PHE A 149 0.38 24.63 11.57
N GLU A 150 -0.73 24.03 12.02
CA GLU A 150 -2.10 24.22 11.50
C GLU A 150 -2.19 24.45 9.96
N PRO A 151 -1.42 23.74 9.12
CA PRO A 151 -1.37 24.08 7.72
C PRO A 151 -2.59 23.49 7.00
N ASN A 152 -3.38 24.34 6.36
CA ASN A 152 -4.50 23.91 5.52
C ASN A 152 -4.07 23.28 4.18
N THR A 153 -2.77 23.31 3.85
CA THR A 153 -2.25 22.83 2.58
C THR A 153 -1.93 21.33 2.62
N TYR A 154 -2.39 20.59 1.60
CA TYR A 154 -2.13 19.16 1.43
C TYR A 154 -0.64 18.80 1.40
N MET A 155 0.23 19.69 0.88
CA MET A 155 1.67 19.46 0.80
C MET A 155 2.33 19.29 2.17
N PHE A 156 1.92 20.06 3.18
CA PHE A 156 2.48 19.92 4.53
C PHE A 156 2.07 18.60 5.19
N LYS A 157 0.84 18.14 4.95
CA LYS A 157 0.39 16.81 5.42
C LYS A 157 1.21 15.69 4.76
N ALA A 158 1.44 15.77 3.45
CA ALA A 158 2.26 14.79 2.75
C ALA A 158 3.73 14.81 3.22
N ALA A 159 4.31 16.00 3.44
CA ALA A 159 5.65 16.14 3.99
C ALA A 159 5.75 15.57 5.42
N GLY A 160 4.75 15.83 6.27
CA GLY A 160 4.65 15.26 7.61
C GLY A 160 4.59 13.74 7.61
N ALA A 161 3.82 13.14 6.69
CA ALA A 161 3.77 11.69 6.50
C ALA A 161 5.14 11.10 6.11
N LEU A 162 5.82 11.71 5.14
CA LEU A 162 7.13 11.25 4.67
C LEU A 162 8.20 11.37 5.75
N ILE A 163 8.27 12.51 6.43
CA ILE A 163 9.25 12.75 7.50
C ILE A 163 8.98 11.83 8.69
N GLY A 164 7.72 11.68 9.12
CA GLY A 164 7.35 10.80 10.23
C GLY A 164 7.64 9.33 9.94
N GLY A 165 7.34 8.86 8.73
CA GLY A 165 7.65 7.51 8.28
C GLY A 165 9.15 7.25 8.20
N LEU A 166 9.92 8.19 7.62
CA LEU A 166 11.37 8.08 7.49
C LEU A 166 12.09 8.15 8.85
N PHE A 167 11.62 9.03 9.74
CA PHE A 167 12.11 9.09 11.12
C PHE A 167 11.91 7.76 11.84
N THR A 168 10.72 7.18 11.72
CA THR A 168 10.41 5.87 12.31
C THR A 168 11.29 4.78 11.71
N ALA A 169 11.54 4.81 10.41
CA ALA A 169 12.44 3.88 9.75
C ALA A 169 13.87 3.95 10.28
N LEU A 170 14.39 5.17 10.40
CA LEU A 170 15.72 5.42 10.95
C LEU A 170 15.80 4.97 12.41
N LEU A 171 14.76 5.27 13.20
CA LEU A 171 14.68 4.87 14.60
C LEU A 171 14.75 3.35 14.76
N VAL A 172 13.91 2.61 14.02
CA VAL A 172 13.91 1.13 14.05
C VAL A 172 15.27 0.58 13.60
N TYR A 173 15.86 1.14 12.55
CA TYR A 173 17.17 0.72 12.05
C TYR A 173 18.27 0.90 13.10
N VAL A 174 18.35 2.08 13.73
CA VAL A 174 19.36 2.39 14.77
C VAL A 174 19.19 1.48 15.98
N LEU A 175 17.95 1.23 16.42
CA LEU A 175 17.68 0.32 17.55
C LEU A 175 18.00 -1.14 17.21
N ALA A 176 17.79 -1.55 15.95
CA ALA A 176 18.10 -2.90 15.50
C ALA A 176 19.62 -3.15 15.33
N ASN A 177 20.42 -2.13 14.98
CA ASN A 177 21.82 -2.24 14.56
C ASN A 177 22.85 -2.65 15.62
N LYS A 178 22.42 -2.98 16.85
CA LYS A 178 23.37 -3.04 17.97
C LYS A 178 24.28 -4.27 18.07
N ASN A 179 24.02 -5.45 17.50
CA ASN A 179 24.93 -6.61 17.71
C ASN A 179 24.87 -7.79 16.71
N THR A 180 23.88 -7.88 15.81
CA THR A 180 23.81 -8.79 14.65
C THR A 180 22.46 -8.54 13.96
N MET A 181 22.43 -8.46 12.63
CA MET A 181 21.20 -8.30 11.82
C MET A 181 20.35 -9.59 11.84
N SER A 182 19.76 -9.91 12.99
CA SER A 182 18.74 -10.95 13.07
C SER A 182 17.40 -10.36 12.63
N SER A 183 16.81 -10.93 11.56
CA SER A 183 15.49 -10.55 11.04
C SER A 183 14.41 -10.54 12.13
N PHE A 184 14.52 -11.43 13.12
CA PHE A 184 13.61 -11.51 14.25
C PHE A 184 13.67 -10.27 15.17
N ARG A 185 14.87 -9.71 15.38
CA ARG A 185 15.06 -8.51 16.21
C ARG A 185 14.43 -7.28 15.57
N LEU A 186 14.58 -7.14 14.26
CA LEU A 186 13.99 -6.04 13.50
C LEU A 186 12.45 -6.03 13.65
N ILE A 187 11.83 -7.21 13.63
CA ILE A 187 10.38 -7.38 13.83
C ILE A 187 9.96 -6.94 15.25
N ILE A 188 10.63 -7.43 16.30
CA ILE A 188 10.27 -7.07 17.70
C ILE A 188 10.43 -5.58 17.95
N VAL A 189 11.54 -4.98 17.49
CA VAL A 189 11.77 -3.53 17.61
C VAL A 189 10.70 -2.75 16.85
N GLY A 190 10.37 -3.17 15.62
CA GLY A 190 9.32 -2.55 14.80
C GLY A 190 7.96 -2.54 15.50
N ILE A 191 7.53 -3.68 16.06
CA ILE A 191 6.26 -3.78 16.80
C ILE A 191 6.28 -2.87 18.05
N GLY A 192 7.38 -2.87 18.81
CA GLY A 192 7.52 -2.02 20.00
C GLY A 192 7.45 -0.53 19.67
N VAL A 193 8.15 -0.08 18.62
CA VAL A 193 8.12 1.31 18.15
C VAL A 193 6.74 1.67 17.61
N SER A 194 6.10 0.77 16.84
CA SER A 194 4.73 0.95 16.33
C SER A 194 3.73 1.15 17.46
N ALA A 195 3.78 0.30 18.49
CA ALA A 195 2.90 0.43 19.65
C ALA A 195 3.14 1.74 20.41
N GLY A 196 4.41 2.13 20.57
CA GLY A 196 4.79 3.42 21.19
C GLY A 196 4.23 4.61 20.42
N LEU A 197 4.51 4.70 19.12
CA LEU A 197 4.03 5.79 18.26
C LEU A 197 2.50 5.80 18.15
N GLY A 198 1.85 4.63 18.13
CA GLY A 198 0.39 4.52 18.14
C GLY A 198 -0.22 5.05 19.43
N SER A 199 0.40 4.75 20.57
CA SER A 199 -0.01 5.30 21.87
C SER A 199 0.18 6.82 21.93
N LEU A 200 1.30 7.35 21.41
CA LEU A 200 1.54 8.79 21.35
C LEU A 200 0.50 9.48 20.46
N THR A 201 0.23 8.92 19.27
CA THR A 201 -0.79 9.46 18.36
C THR A 201 -2.16 9.51 19.02
N SER A 202 -2.54 8.43 19.72
CA SER A 202 -3.83 8.35 20.43
C SER A 202 -3.90 9.36 21.58
N TRP A 203 -2.82 9.51 22.36
CA TRP A 203 -2.74 10.50 23.44
C TRP A 203 -2.90 11.93 22.90
N ILE A 204 -2.24 12.25 21.79
CA ILE A 204 -2.35 13.54 21.11
C ILE A 204 -3.78 13.80 20.62
N LEU A 205 -4.42 12.82 20.01
CA LEU A 205 -5.80 12.97 19.53
C LEU A 205 -6.78 13.20 20.69
N ILE A 206 -6.58 12.49 21.80
CA ILE A 206 -7.40 12.68 22.99
C ILE A 206 -7.17 14.08 23.58
N SER A 207 -5.92 14.53 23.73
CA SER A 207 -5.63 15.84 24.35
C SER A 207 -6.20 17.02 23.57
N VAL A 208 -6.24 16.94 22.23
CA VAL A 208 -6.93 17.93 21.38
C VAL A 208 -8.45 17.85 21.52
N SER A 209 -9.02 16.65 21.65
CA SER A 209 -10.46 16.47 21.81
C SER A 209 -11.01 16.99 23.14
N VAL A 210 -10.21 16.99 24.22
CA VAL A 210 -10.65 17.54 25.53
C VAL A 210 -10.82 19.06 25.48
N GLY A 211 -10.18 19.75 24.53
CA GLY A 211 -10.42 21.19 24.28
C GLY A 211 -11.66 21.48 23.45
N SER A 212 -12.32 20.47 22.86
CA SER A 212 -13.48 20.62 21.99
C SER A 212 -14.62 19.72 22.46
N GLU A 213 -15.56 20.29 23.22
CA GLU A 213 -16.79 19.62 23.64
C GLU A 213 -17.67 19.24 22.42
N GLY A 214 -17.38 18.08 21.82
CA GLY A 214 -18.28 17.39 20.90
C GLY A 214 -17.67 17.09 19.52
N SER A 215 -16.87 16.02 19.40
CA SER A 215 -16.52 15.42 18.10
C SER A 215 -16.08 13.96 18.24
N GLN A 216 -16.95 13.11 18.79
CA GLN A 216 -16.69 11.66 18.96
C GLN A 216 -16.98 10.79 17.71
N CYS A 217 -17.17 11.36 16.52
CA CYS A 217 -17.53 10.56 15.33
C CYS A 217 -16.34 10.27 14.37
N VAL A 218 -15.11 10.67 14.69
CA VAL A 218 -13.93 10.52 13.78
C VAL A 218 -13.10 9.25 14.05
N THR A 219 -13.27 8.58 15.18
CA THR A 219 -12.33 7.52 15.62
C THR A 219 -12.60 6.11 15.07
N LEU A 220 -13.64 5.90 14.26
CA LEU A 220 -13.99 4.59 13.67
C LEU A 220 -13.85 4.60 12.15
N GLY A 221 -12.61 4.71 11.67
CA GLY A 221 -12.21 4.31 10.31
C GLY A 221 -12.59 5.24 9.14
N PRO A 222 -12.05 4.99 7.93
CA PRO A 222 -12.31 5.82 6.78
C PRO A 222 -13.56 5.27 6.09
N LEU A 223 -14.75 5.78 6.43
CA LEU A 223 -15.90 5.83 5.52
C LEU A 223 -17.09 6.53 6.22
N VAL A 224 -17.61 7.55 5.53
CA VAL A 224 -18.91 8.22 5.72
C VAL A 224 -18.96 9.38 6.73
N CYS A 225 -18.34 10.51 6.34
CA CYS A 225 -18.98 11.80 6.54
C CYS A 225 -19.55 12.24 5.18
N CYS A 226 -20.84 12.01 4.93
CA CYS A 226 -21.53 12.44 3.73
C CYS A 226 -22.19 13.82 4.00
N GLY A 227 -21.49 14.90 3.66
CA GLY A 227 -22.02 16.26 3.78
C GLY A 227 -22.22 16.77 5.22
N SER A 228 -23.19 17.67 5.42
CA SER A 228 -23.43 18.41 6.67
C SER A 228 -24.10 17.61 7.80
N ARG A 229 -24.22 16.28 7.67
CA ARG A 229 -24.82 15.41 8.69
C ARG A 229 -23.95 14.20 8.96
N CYS A 230 -23.21 14.24 10.06
CA CYS A 230 -22.57 13.06 10.64
C CYS A 230 -23.63 12.28 11.43
N VAL A 231 -23.90 11.04 11.03
CA VAL A 231 -24.82 10.13 11.75
C VAL A 231 -23.96 9.10 12.47
N CYS A 232 -23.89 9.16 13.80
CA CYS A 232 -23.22 8.13 14.59
C CYS A 232 -24.21 6.98 14.88
N PRO A 233 -23.86 5.70 14.68
CA PRO A 233 -24.75 4.58 14.94
C PRO A 233 -24.88 4.32 16.45
N ASN A 234 -26.10 4.41 16.99
CA ASN A 234 -26.42 4.05 18.37
C ASN A 234 -26.78 2.54 18.43
N PRO A 235 -26.08 1.71 19.21
CA PRO A 235 -26.28 0.26 19.22
C PRO A 235 -27.52 -0.23 19.99
N ARG A 236 -28.39 0.66 20.52
CA ARG A 236 -29.57 0.23 21.31
C ARG A 236 -30.94 0.74 20.85
N SER A 237 -31.02 1.61 19.85
CA SER A 237 -32.30 2.00 19.24
C SER A 237 -32.03 2.63 17.88
N GLY A 238 -32.84 2.25 16.88
CA GLY A 238 -32.68 2.67 15.49
C GLY A 238 -32.51 4.19 15.32
N TRP A 239 -31.65 4.55 14.36
CA TRP A 239 -31.46 5.86 13.72
C TRP A 239 -32.05 7.07 14.48
N ALA A 240 -31.45 7.45 15.61
CA ALA A 240 -31.75 8.73 16.25
C ALA A 240 -30.88 9.84 15.63
N PRO A 241 -31.46 11.00 15.23
CA PRO A 241 -30.67 12.12 14.73
C PRO A 241 -29.78 12.71 15.84
N ALA A 242 -28.50 12.91 15.53
CA ALA A 242 -27.53 13.49 16.44
C ALA A 242 -27.94 14.92 16.85
N TYR A 243 -27.75 15.21 18.13
CA TYR A 243 -28.13 16.45 18.82
C TYR A 243 -27.38 17.66 18.22
N GLN A 244 -28.12 18.58 17.60
CA GLN A 244 -27.58 19.82 17.06
C GLN A 244 -27.35 20.83 18.20
N PRO A 245 -26.13 21.36 18.40
CA PRO A 245 -25.87 22.31 19.47
C PRO A 245 -26.71 23.59 19.28
N ARG A 246 -27.46 23.92 20.33
CA ARG A 246 -28.48 24.99 20.42
C ARG A 246 -28.00 26.41 20.07
N SER A 247 -26.69 26.63 19.92
CA SER A 247 -26.09 27.91 19.53
C SER A 247 -26.30 28.26 18.06
N SER A 248 -26.41 27.27 17.17
CA SER A 248 -26.59 27.47 15.72
C SER A 248 -28.02 27.85 15.32
N ALA A 249 -29.03 27.47 16.12
CA ALA A 249 -30.44 27.77 15.84
C ALA A 249 -30.78 29.27 15.98
N ARG A 250 -29.96 30.05 16.69
CA ARG A 250 -30.12 31.51 16.81
C ARG A 250 -29.52 32.28 15.63
N LEU A 251 -28.51 31.73 14.96
CA LEU A 251 -27.88 32.37 13.80
C LEU A 251 -28.70 32.20 12.52
N VAL A 252 -29.33 31.04 12.32
CA VAL A 252 -30.18 30.80 11.13
C VAL A 252 -31.44 31.68 11.15
N ARG A 253 -32.08 31.90 12.30
CA ARG A 253 -33.24 32.81 12.40
C ARG A 253 -32.90 34.29 12.17
N ARG A 254 -31.63 34.66 12.18
CA ARG A 254 -31.18 36.05 11.92
C ARG A 254 -30.79 36.26 10.46
N ALA A 255 -30.62 35.20 9.68
CA ALA A 255 -30.37 35.26 8.24
C ALA A 255 -31.66 35.17 7.39
N GLU A 256 -32.80 34.86 8.00
CA GLU A 256 -34.13 34.82 7.37
C GLU A 256 -35.01 36.06 7.66
N ARG A 257 -34.42 37.15 8.17
CA ARG A 257 -35.02 38.49 8.17
C ARG A 257 -34.14 39.44 7.40
#